data_AF-A0A519YMT7-F1
#
_entry.id   AF-A0A519YMT7-F1
#
_cell.length_a   1.000
_cell.length_b   1.000
_cell.length_c   1.000
_cell.angle_alpha   90.00
_cell.angle_beta   90.00
_cell.angle_gamma   90.00
#
_symmetry.space_group_name_H-M   'P 1'
#
loop_
_entity.id
_entity.type
_entity.pdbx_description
1 polymer ?
#
loop_
_entity_poly.entity_id
_entity_poly.type
_entity_poly.pdbx_seq_one_letter_code
_entity_poly.pdbx_strand_id
1 'polypeptide(L)'
;ALFQRLPGGNWKPVHNDAEVRPKQGIDIQTTIDINLQDVAESSLLNHLTMHDADKGCVILMEVATGEIKAMANLGKLQAGGYTEIYNYAVGNEGLTEPGSTFKLASMIALFEDSNLQLTDTVQTGNGVYEFYDRKMTDAKPGGYGKITVQDVFEKSSNIGVSRLVTEHFGIKPQKFVDYISNMGLASPVDFQMQGEAKPFISKPSDKLWSGVSLPWMSIGYELKVAPIHTLTLYNAIANNGTMIQPIIVKEARIADHIIERYETKVLKDRICTEQTVEKVKKMLEGVVERGTAKNISNAIYSIAGKTGTAQKIVNKQYTKSYYTSFVGYFPADKPKYSCIV
;
A
#
# COMPACT_ATOMS: atom_id res chain seq x y z
N ALA A 1 42.22 23.04 -11.66
CA ALA A 1 43.49 23.61 -11.22
C ALA A 1 43.99 24.60 -12.27
N LEU A 2 44.51 25.75 -11.84
CA LEU A 2 45.11 26.74 -12.74
C LEU A 2 46.57 26.32 -12.97
N PHE A 3 47.01 26.27 -14.23
CA PHE A 3 48.39 25.91 -14.56
C PHE A 3 49.08 27.07 -15.25
N GLN A 4 50.29 27.39 -14.80
CA GLN A 4 51.18 28.34 -15.46
C GLN A 4 52.16 27.58 -16.34
N ARG A 5 52.22 27.95 -17.62
CA ARG A 5 53.22 27.41 -18.55
C ARG A 5 54.56 28.08 -18.30
N LEU A 6 55.59 27.30 -18.03
CA LEU A 6 56.96 27.77 -17.87
C LEU A 6 57.69 27.82 -19.23
N PRO A 7 58.68 28.71 -19.40
CA PRO A 7 59.60 28.65 -20.54
C PRO A 7 60.25 27.26 -20.62
N GLY A 8 60.22 26.62 -21.79
CA GLY A 8 60.65 25.23 -21.98
C GLY A 8 59.50 24.20 -22.05
N GLY A 9 58.24 24.62 -21.93
CA GLY A 9 57.07 23.79 -22.25
C GLY A 9 56.47 23.01 -21.08
N ASN A 10 57.10 23.07 -19.90
CA ASN A 10 56.60 22.43 -18.68
C ASN A 10 55.47 23.25 -18.04
N TRP A 11 54.54 22.59 -17.36
CA TRP A 11 53.42 23.22 -16.67
C TRP A 11 53.59 23.12 -15.16
N LYS A 12 53.41 24.25 -14.46
CA LYS A 12 53.44 24.31 -13.00
C LYS A 12 52.03 24.60 -12.47
N PRO A 13 51.51 23.81 -11.52
CA PRO A 13 50.27 24.15 -10.84
C PRO A 13 50.46 25.44 -10.04
N VAL A 14 49.54 26.38 -10.20
CA VAL A 14 49.48 27.62 -9.42
C VAL A 14 48.42 27.41 -8.36
N HIS A 15 48.86 27.21 -7.11
CA HIS A 15 47.94 27.22 -5.97
C HIS A 15 47.43 28.65 -5.77
N ASN A 16 46.18 28.88 -6.17
CA ASN A 16 45.41 30.07 -5.83
C ASN A 16 44.57 29.74 -4.57
N ASP A 17 44.30 30.73 -3.72
CA ASP A 17 43.33 30.64 -2.61
C ASP A 17 41.91 30.22 -3.06
N ALA A 18 41.66 30.21 -4.38
CA ALA A 18 40.46 29.67 -5.02
C ALA A 18 40.45 28.14 -5.23
N GLU A 19 41.47 27.38 -4.80
CA GLU A 19 41.47 25.92 -4.89
C GLU A 19 40.69 25.26 -3.75
N VAL A 20 39.44 24.90 -4.03
CA VAL A 20 38.60 24.12 -3.12
C VAL A 20 38.92 22.63 -3.29
N ARG A 21 39.31 21.96 -2.19
CA ARG A 21 39.52 20.51 -2.21
C ARG A 21 38.20 19.78 -2.51
N PRO A 22 38.22 18.71 -3.33
CA PRO A 22 37.02 17.91 -3.54
C PRO A 22 36.60 17.28 -2.21
N LYS A 23 35.31 17.40 -1.90
CA LYS A 23 34.70 16.65 -0.80
C LYS A 23 34.33 15.27 -1.32
N GLN A 24 34.67 14.23 -0.56
CA GLN A 24 34.25 12.87 -0.88
C GLN A 24 32.73 12.77 -0.91
N GLY A 25 32.21 11.93 -1.81
CA GLY A 25 30.80 11.56 -1.81
C GLY A 25 30.43 10.79 -0.56
N ILE A 26 29.13 10.75 -0.27
CA ILE A 26 28.56 9.92 0.78
C ILE A 26 28.08 8.63 0.14
N ASP A 27 28.51 7.49 0.65
CA ASP A 27 28.01 6.19 0.23
C ASP A 27 26.69 5.92 0.99
N ILE A 28 25.67 5.52 0.23
CA ILE A 28 24.35 5.17 0.75
C ILE A 28 24.21 3.65 0.73
N GLN A 29 24.16 3.04 1.90
CA GLN A 29 23.84 1.63 2.03
C GLN A 29 22.32 1.48 2.16
N THR A 30 21.70 0.80 1.20
CA THR A 30 20.26 0.54 1.21
C THR A 30 19.93 -0.74 1.99
N THR A 31 18.64 -0.93 2.27
CA THR A 31 18.09 -2.16 2.85
C THR A 31 17.76 -3.22 1.80
N ILE A 32 17.93 -2.88 0.51
CA ILE A 32 17.59 -3.74 -0.63
C ILE A 32 18.50 -4.97 -0.64
N ASP A 33 17.88 -6.14 -0.78
CA ASP A 33 18.57 -7.38 -1.09
C ASP A 33 18.53 -7.59 -2.60
N ILE A 34 19.71 -7.66 -3.23
CA ILE A 34 19.82 -7.72 -4.69
C ILE A 34 19.16 -8.96 -5.29
N ASN A 35 19.12 -10.09 -4.57
CA ASN A 35 18.49 -11.32 -5.06
C ASN A 35 16.97 -11.20 -4.98
N LEU A 36 16.44 -10.61 -3.91
CA LEU A 36 15.01 -10.36 -3.78
C LEU A 36 14.53 -9.28 -4.78
N GLN A 37 15.37 -8.27 -5.03
CA GLN A 37 15.11 -7.25 -6.04
C GLN A 37 15.01 -7.86 -7.44
N ASP A 38 15.97 -8.70 -7.84
CA ASP A 38 15.98 -9.36 -9.15
C ASP A 38 14.73 -10.24 -9.36
N VAL A 39 14.35 -11.01 -8.34
CA VAL A 39 13.12 -11.82 -8.37
C VAL A 39 11.86 -10.95 -8.49
N ALA A 40 11.78 -9.85 -7.73
CA ALA A 40 10.64 -8.95 -7.75
C ALA A 40 10.48 -8.26 -9.11
N GLU A 41 11.58 -7.72 -9.65
CA GLU A 41 11.60 -7.02 -10.94
C GLU A 41 11.29 -7.97 -12.10
N SER A 42 11.93 -9.14 -12.14
CA SER A 42 11.68 -10.16 -13.17
C SER A 42 10.23 -10.65 -13.14
N SER A 43 9.69 -10.90 -11.94
CA SER A 43 8.30 -11.34 -11.78
C SER A 43 7.29 -10.26 -12.20
N LEU A 44 7.57 -9.00 -11.86
CA LEU A 44 6.76 -7.85 -12.28
C LEU A 44 6.78 -7.69 -13.79
N LEU A 45 7.97 -7.70 -14.41
CA LEU A 45 8.14 -7.59 -15.86
C LEU A 45 7.36 -8.66 -16.61
N ASN A 46 7.44 -9.91 -16.14
CA ASN A 46 6.73 -11.05 -16.75
C ASN A 46 5.21 -10.84 -16.74
N HIS A 47 4.64 -10.40 -15.61
CA HIS A 47 3.20 -10.19 -15.48
C HIS A 47 2.72 -8.93 -16.23
N LEU A 48 3.50 -7.84 -16.21
CA LEU A 48 3.18 -6.65 -17.01
C LEU A 48 3.17 -6.98 -18.50
N THR A 49 4.13 -7.77 -18.98
CA THR A 49 4.18 -8.23 -20.37
C THR A 49 3.02 -9.15 -20.71
N MET A 50 2.72 -10.13 -19.85
CA MET A 50 1.62 -11.09 -20.07
C MET A 50 0.23 -10.41 -20.13
N HIS A 51 0.03 -9.37 -19.33
CA HIS A 51 -1.25 -8.67 -19.23
C HIS A 51 -1.32 -7.35 -20.03
N ASP A 52 -0.24 -7.02 -20.75
CA ASP A 52 -0.10 -5.76 -21.49
C ASP A 52 -0.42 -4.50 -20.65
N ALA A 53 -0.01 -4.50 -19.38
CA ALA A 53 -0.37 -3.47 -18.42
C ALA A 53 0.50 -2.20 -18.55
N ASP A 54 -0.08 -1.00 -18.42
CA ASP A 54 0.65 0.26 -18.63
C ASP A 54 1.85 0.46 -17.68
N LYS A 55 1.69 0.01 -16.43
CA LYS A 55 2.65 0.21 -15.34
C LYS A 55 2.35 -0.72 -14.16
N GLY A 56 3.34 -0.95 -13.30
CA GLY A 56 3.15 -1.63 -12.03
C GLY A 56 4.34 -1.42 -11.08
N CYS A 57 4.15 -1.85 -9.84
CA CYS A 57 5.21 -1.85 -8.84
C CYS A 57 5.11 -3.08 -7.93
N VAL A 58 6.21 -3.41 -7.28
CA VAL A 58 6.28 -4.40 -6.21
C VAL A 58 7.04 -3.78 -5.05
N ILE A 59 6.55 -3.97 -3.83
CA ILE A 59 7.29 -3.59 -2.62
C ILE A 59 7.29 -4.79 -1.68
N LEU A 60 8.48 -5.22 -1.26
CA LEU A 60 8.70 -6.24 -0.24
C LEU A 60 9.32 -5.60 1.00
N MET A 61 8.64 -5.68 2.13
CA MET A 61 9.01 -5.07 3.40
C MET A 61 9.15 -6.14 4.48
N GLU A 62 10.22 -6.08 5.26
CA GLU A 62 10.39 -6.93 6.44
C GLU A 62 9.46 -6.46 7.57
N VAL A 63 8.74 -7.41 8.18
CA VAL A 63 7.66 -7.10 9.13
C VAL A 63 8.20 -6.45 10.40
N ALA A 64 9.28 -6.99 10.96
CA ALA A 64 9.76 -6.57 12.28
C ALA A 64 10.51 -5.23 12.25
N THR A 65 11.12 -4.87 11.12
CA THR A 65 12.08 -3.76 11.04
C THR A 65 11.60 -2.61 10.17
N GLY A 66 10.66 -2.88 9.26
CA GLY A 66 10.23 -1.95 8.22
C GLY A 66 11.21 -1.81 7.06
N GLU A 67 12.31 -2.57 7.05
CA GLU A 67 13.29 -2.54 5.98
C GLU A 67 12.67 -2.99 4.65
N ILE A 68 12.80 -2.17 3.61
CA ILE A 68 12.41 -2.49 2.24
C ILE A 68 13.49 -3.38 1.63
N LYS A 69 13.16 -4.65 1.40
CA LYS A 69 14.10 -5.63 0.83
C LYS A 69 14.08 -5.64 -0.69
N ALA A 70 12.96 -5.25 -1.29
CA ALA A 70 12.84 -5.04 -2.73
C ALA A 70 11.80 -3.96 -3.03
N MET A 71 12.07 -3.12 -4.04
CA MET A 71 11.14 -2.16 -4.60
C MET A 71 11.37 -2.07 -6.10
N ALA A 72 10.46 -2.64 -6.89
CA ALA A 72 10.52 -2.61 -8.34
C ALA A 72 9.41 -1.71 -8.88
N ASN A 73 9.70 -0.89 -9.88
CA ASN A 73 8.73 -0.03 -10.55
C ASN A 73 8.98 -0.08 -12.05
N LEU A 74 7.97 -0.46 -12.84
CA LEU A 74 8.11 -0.61 -14.29
C LEU A 74 6.95 0.07 -15.00
N GLY A 75 7.27 0.82 -16.05
CA GLY A 75 6.30 1.46 -16.93
C GLY A 75 6.55 1.14 -18.40
N LYS A 76 5.48 1.02 -19.17
CA LYS A 76 5.51 0.66 -20.58
C LYS A 76 6.02 1.82 -21.44
N LEU A 77 6.95 1.54 -22.34
CA LEU A 77 7.46 2.52 -23.30
C LEU A 77 6.55 2.60 -24.53
N GLN A 78 6.51 3.77 -25.17
CA GLN A 78 5.78 3.98 -26.43
C GLN A 78 6.25 3.04 -27.55
N ALA A 79 7.55 2.73 -27.58
CA ALA A 79 8.16 1.82 -28.55
C ALA A 79 7.98 0.32 -28.20
N GLY A 80 7.26 0.00 -27.13
CA GLY A 80 7.18 -1.34 -26.55
C GLY A 80 8.28 -1.61 -25.52
N GLY A 81 8.07 -2.63 -24.69
CA GLY A 81 8.94 -2.95 -23.56
C GLY A 81 8.64 -2.13 -22.30
N TYR A 82 9.38 -2.44 -21.23
CA TYR A 82 9.23 -1.82 -19.91
C TYR A 82 10.57 -1.34 -19.40
N THR A 83 10.55 -0.24 -18.66
CA THR A 83 11.71 0.27 -17.92
C THR A 83 11.26 1.00 -16.67
N GLU A 84 12.18 1.22 -15.74
CA GLU A 84 11.93 2.10 -14.60
C GLU A 84 11.86 3.55 -15.07
N ILE A 85 10.64 4.11 -15.11
CA ILE A 85 10.38 5.52 -15.50
C ILE A 85 9.93 6.39 -14.33
N TYR A 86 9.33 5.78 -13.30
CA TYR A 86 8.76 6.49 -12.16
C TYR A 86 8.59 5.54 -10.98
N ASN A 87 8.79 6.03 -9.76
CA ASN A 87 8.52 5.25 -8.54
C ASN A 87 7.01 5.27 -8.21
N TYR A 88 6.26 4.33 -8.77
CA TYR A 88 4.82 4.19 -8.52
C TYR A 88 4.50 3.69 -7.11
N ALA A 89 5.44 3.03 -6.44
CA ALA A 89 5.27 2.57 -5.06
C ALA A 89 5.03 3.73 -4.08
N VAL A 90 5.68 4.87 -4.32
CA VAL A 90 5.75 6.01 -3.37
C VAL A 90 5.18 7.31 -3.95
N GLY A 91 5.37 7.55 -5.25
CA GLY A 91 5.07 8.82 -5.89
C GLY A 91 3.61 9.02 -6.29
N ASN A 92 3.26 10.26 -6.65
CA ASN A 92 1.90 10.68 -7.01
C ASN A 92 1.27 9.90 -8.18
N GLU A 93 2.05 9.36 -9.12
CA GLU A 93 1.49 8.50 -10.19
C GLU A 93 0.95 7.16 -9.68
N GLY A 94 1.35 6.74 -8.48
CA GLY A 94 0.79 5.59 -7.77
C GLY A 94 -0.28 5.97 -6.76
N LEU A 95 -0.56 7.27 -6.56
CA LEU A 95 -1.62 7.75 -5.68
C LEU A 95 -2.99 7.53 -6.32
N THR A 96 -3.55 6.34 -6.15
CA THR A 96 -4.78 5.90 -6.80
C THR A 96 -5.81 5.44 -5.77
N GLU A 97 -7.03 5.18 -6.22
CA GLU A 97 -8.04 4.53 -5.39
C GLU A 97 -7.62 3.08 -5.14
N PRO A 98 -7.45 2.65 -3.88
CA PRO A 98 -6.96 1.31 -3.54
C PRO A 98 -7.99 0.21 -3.79
N GLY A 99 -9.28 0.57 -3.89
CA GLY A 99 -10.38 -0.38 -4.00
C GLY A 99 -10.39 -1.37 -2.83
N SER A 100 -10.63 -2.64 -3.14
CA SER A 100 -10.89 -3.67 -2.12
C SER A 100 -9.76 -3.93 -1.11
N THR A 101 -8.52 -3.49 -1.34
CA THR A 101 -7.46 -3.58 -0.31
C THR A 101 -7.74 -2.68 0.89
N PHE A 102 -8.49 -1.59 0.70
CA PHE A 102 -8.91 -0.66 1.76
C PHE A 102 -9.95 -1.25 2.72
N LYS A 103 -10.66 -2.31 2.31
CA LYS A 103 -11.66 -2.98 3.17
C LYS A 103 -11.07 -3.41 4.51
N LEU A 104 -9.75 -3.68 4.58
CA LEU A 104 -9.09 -3.98 5.86
C LEU A 104 -9.27 -2.83 6.87
N ALA A 105 -9.02 -1.59 6.44
CA ALA A 105 -9.22 -0.41 7.28
C ALA A 105 -10.69 -0.26 7.70
N SER A 106 -11.62 -0.49 6.77
CA SER A 106 -13.05 -0.46 7.08
C SER A 106 -13.46 -1.50 8.13
N MET A 107 -12.94 -2.72 8.04
CA MET A 107 -13.21 -3.78 9.00
C MET A 107 -12.59 -3.49 10.37
N ILE A 108 -11.37 -2.93 10.41
CA ILE A 108 -10.75 -2.49 11.67
C ILE A 108 -11.63 -1.43 12.34
N ALA A 109 -12.05 -0.40 11.63
CA ALA A 109 -12.94 0.63 12.17
C ALA A 109 -14.25 0.03 12.71
N LEU A 110 -14.86 -0.91 11.99
CA LEU A 110 -16.06 -1.61 12.44
C LEU A 110 -15.85 -2.40 13.74
N PHE A 111 -14.75 -3.17 13.86
CA PHE A 111 -14.49 -3.95 15.06
C PHE A 111 -14.07 -3.11 16.26
N GLU A 112 -13.42 -1.96 16.05
CA GLU A 112 -13.09 -1.05 17.14
C GLU A 112 -14.32 -0.27 17.62
N ASP A 113 -15.29 0.00 16.75
CA ASP A 113 -16.46 0.79 17.10
C ASP A 113 -17.68 -0.02 17.57
N SER A 114 -17.60 -1.34 17.50
CA SER A 114 -18.76 -2.22 17.73
C SER A 114 -18.36 -3.55 18.37
N ASN A 115 -19.38 -4.32 18.76
CA ASN A 115 -19.19 -5.69 19.25
C ASN A 115 -19.32 -6.74 18.13
N LEU A 116 -19.20 -6.34 16.85
CA LEU A 116 -19.35 -7.24 15.70
C LEU A 116 -18.42 -8.46 15.81
N GLN A 117 -18.99 -9.63 15.58
CA GLN A 117 -18.29 -10.90 15.53
C GLN A 117 -18.14 -11.39 14.09
N LEU A 118 -17.12 -12.19 13.83
CA LEU A 118 -16.88 -12.80 12.51
C LEU A 118 -18.06 -13.63 12.02
N THR A 119 -18.80 -14.24 12.94
CA THR A 119 -19.96 -15.10 12.70
C THR A 119 -21.28 -14.35 12.54
N ASP A 120 -21.31 -13.05 12.86
CA ASP A 120 -22.50 -12.24 12.62
C ASP A 120 -22.80 -12.22 11.13
N THR A 121 -24.07 -11.99 10.78
CA THR A 121 -24.53 -12.15 9.40
C THR A 121 -24.99 -10.85 8.78
N VAL A 122 -24.65 -10.66 7.51
CA VAL A 122 -25.02 -9.50 6.71
C VAL A 122 -25.86 -9.94 5.51
N GLN A 123 -26.94 -9.21 5.25
CA GLN A 123 -27.78 -9.42 4.08
C GLN A 123 -27.20 -8.68 2.87
N THR A 124 -26.57 -9.40 1.96
CA THR A 124 -26.03 -8.86 0.70
C THR A 124 -26.98 -9.04 -0.49
N GLY A 125 -28.07 -9.79 -0.28
CA GLY A 125 -29.15 -9.93 -1.26
C GLY A 125 -28.69 -10.59 -2.56
N ASN A 126 -29.26 -10.14 -3.67
CA ASN A 126 -29.03 -10.66 -5.02
C ASN A 126 -27.82 -10.02 -5.73
N GLY A 127 -26.93 -9.34 -4.99
CA GLY A 127 -25.70 -8.75 -5.53
C GLY A 127 -25.86 -7.34 -6.08
N VAL A 128 -27.02 -6.71 -5.86
CA VAL A 128 -27.25 -5.29 -6.13
C VAL A 128 -27.93 -4.66 -4.91
N TYR A 129 -27.43 -3.51 -4.46
CA TYR A 129 -28.02 -2.76 -3.36
C TYR A 129 -28.00 -1.26 -3.67
N GLU A 130 -29.09 -0.56 -3.36
CA GLU A 130 -29.22 0.87 -3.60
C GLU A 130 -28.88 1.64 -2.32
N PHE A 131 -27.81 2.43 -2.39
CA PHE A 131 -27.42 3.38 -1.36
C PHE A 131 -27.82 4.76 -1.85
N TYR A 132 -28.82 5.37 -1.19
CA TYR A 132 -29.38 6.66 -1.62
C TYR A 132 -29.82 6.63 -3.08
N ASP A 133 -29.11 7.32 -3.97
CA ASP A 133 -29.40 7.47 -5.39
C ASP A 133 -28.49 6.62 -6.30
N ARG A 134 -27.62 5.76 -5.73
CA ARG A 134 -26.67 4.95 -6.51
C ARG A 134 -26.74 3.47 -6.17
N LYS A 135 -26.64 2.66 -7.23
CA LYS A 135 -26.55 1.19 -7.14
C LYS A 135 -25.10 0.76 -6.94
N MET A 136 -24.88 -0.08 -5.93
CA MET A 136 -23.65 -0.80 -5.70
C MET A 136 -23.85 -2.27 -6.06
N THR A 137 -22.82 -2.88 -6.65
CA THR A 137 -22.85 -4.29 -7.04
C THR A 137 -21.70 -5.07 -6.44
N ASP A 138 -21.98 -6.35 -6.15
CA ASP A 138 -20.94 -7.33 -5.85
C ASP A 138 -20.39 -7.94 -7.15
N ALA A 139 -19.13 -8.41 -7.10
CA ALA A 139 -18.48 -9.02 -8.26
C ALA A 139 -19.13 -10.34 -8.70
N LYS A 140 -19.78 -11.07 -7.79
CA LYS A 140 -20.48 -12.33 -8.08
C LYS A 140 -21.89 -12.06 -8.62
N PRO A 141 -22.24 -12.51 -9.84
CA PRO A 141 -23.61 -12.46 -10.33
C PRO A 141 -24.59 -13.19 -9.40
N GLY A 142 -25.74 -12.58 -9.14
CA GLY A 142 -26.75 -13.11 -8.21
C GLY A 142 -26.42 -12.94 -6.72
N GLY A 143 -25.29 -12.31 -6.39
CA GLY A 143 -24.91 -11.97 -5.02
C GLY A 143 -24.53 -13.16 -4.15
N TYR A 144 -24.49 -12.92 -2.84
CA TYR A 144 -24.15 -13.94 -1.85
C TYR A 144 -25.31 -14.28 -0.90
N GLY A 145 -26.45 -13.58 -0.99
CA GLY A 145 -27.57 -13.76 -0.07
C GLY A 145 -27.19 -13.29 1.35
N LYS A 146 -27.40 -14.15 2.34
CA LYS A 146 -26.98 -13.92 3.72
C LYS A 146 -25.64 -14.59 3.97
N ILE A 147 -24.63 -13.80 4.32
CA ILE A 147 -23.27 -14.31 4.57
C ILE A 147 -22.71 -13.76 5.88
N THR A 148 -21.70 -14.43 6.43
CA THR A 148 -21.05 -13.98 7.66
C THR A 148 -20.22 -12.72 7.43
N VAL A 149 -19.89 -11.97 8.49
CA VAL A 149 -18.95 -10.84 8.43
C VAL A 149 -17.59 -11.28 7.90
N GLN A 150 -17.16 -12.49 8.28
CA GLN A 150 -15.96 -13.11 7.74
C GLN A 150 -16.06 -13.35 6.23
N ASP A 151 -17.14 -13.96 5.75
CA ASP A 151 -17.39 -14.16 4.32
C ASP A 151 -17.46 -12.84 3.54
N VAL A 152 -18.01 -11.78 4.13
CA VAL A 152 -18.08 -10.45 3.51
C VAL A 152 -16.68 -9.99 3.10
N PHE A 153 -15.69 -10.14 3.99
CA PHE A 153 -14.31 -9.78 3.71
C PHE A 153 -13.64 -10.76 2.74
N GLU A 154 -13.79 -12.06 2.97
CA GLU A 154 -13.11 -13.13 2.21
C GLU A 154 -13.57 -13.20 0.76
N LYS A 155 -14.87 -13.02 0.51
CA LYS A 155 -15.48 -12.97 -0.84
C LYS A 155 -15.46 -11.56 -1.42
N SER A 156 -14.92 -10.59 -0.67
CA SER A 156 -14.82 -9.19 -1.06
C SER A 156 -16.18 -8.61 -1.48
N SER A 157 -17.25 -8.88 -0.74
CA SER A 157 -18.56 -8.25 -0.99
C SER A 157 -18.44 -6.74 -0.76
N ASN A 158 -18.77 -5.95 -1.78
CA ASN A 158 -18.85 -4.50 -1.69
C ASN A 158 -20.06 -4.12 -0.86
N ILE A 159 -21.21 -4.72 -1.19
CA ILE A 159 -22.48 -4.47 -0.51
C ILE A 159 -22.35 -4.78 0.98
N GLY A 160 -21.76 -5.92 1.34
CA GLY A 160 -21.61 -6.33 2.74
C GLY A 160 -20.82 -5.33 3.58
N VAL A 161 -19.65 -4.89 3.09
CA VAL A 161 -18.82 -3.91 3.80
C VAL A 161 -19.52 -2.56 3.87
N SER A 162 -20.05 -2.08 2.76
CA SER A 162 -20.72 -0.77 2.70
C SER A 162 -21.97 -0.71 3.56
N ARG A 163 -22.73 -1.81 3.64
CA ARG A 163 -23.87 -1.90 4.54
C ARG A 163 -23.44 -1.82 6.00
N LEU A 164 -22.48 -2.63 6.42
CA LEU A 164 -21.96 -2.60 7.79
C LEU A 164 -21.47 -1.19 8.17
N VAL A 165 -20.66 -0.57 7.32
CA VAL A 165 -20.14 0.79 7.56
C VAL A 165 -21.27 1.82 7.60
N THR A 166 -22.23 1.75 6.69
CA THR A 166 -23.35 2.70 6.66
C THR A 166 -24.26 2.55 7.88
N GLU A 167 -24.55 1.31 8.30
CA GLU A 167 -25.38 1.02 9.47
C GLU A 167 -24.73 1.52 10.78
N HIS A 168 -23.40 1.44 10.91
CA HIS A 168 -22.69 1.85 12.13
C HIS A 168 -22.28 3.33 12.14
N PHE A 169 -21.84 3.86 11.00
CA PHE A 169 -21.26 5.20 10.90
C PHE A 169 -22.12 6.20 10.14
N GLY A 170 -23.23 5.79 9.50
CA GLY A 170 -24.03 6.66 8.64
C GLY A 170 -24.59 7.91 9.33
N ILE A 171 -24.87 7.84 10.64
CA ILE A 171 -25.31 9.00 11.44
C ILE A 171 -24.16 9.97 11.72
N LYS A 172 -22.95 9.45 11.93
CA LYS A 172 -21.74 10.23 12.26
C LYS A 172 -20.57 9.79 11.38
N PRO A 173 -20.59 10.09 10.06
CA PRO A 173 -19.59 9.60 9.11
C PRO A 173 -18.17 10.08 9.44
N GLN A 174 -18.04 11.21 10.13
CA GLN A 174 -16.74 11.72 10.59
C GLN A 174 -16.01 10.71 11.48
N LYS A 175 -16.75 9.94 12.30
CA LYS A 175 -16.18 8.93 13.18
C LYS A 175 -15.45 7.84 12.40
N PHE A 176 -15.97 7.43 11.24
CA PHE A 176 -15.28 6.50 10.34
C PHE A 176 -13.96 7.10 9.84
N VAL A 177 -14.00 8.34 9.34
CA VAL A 177 -12.81 9.06 8.88
C VAL A 177 -11.77 9.23 9.99
N ASP A 178 -12.22 9.46 11.23
CA ASP A 178 -11.34 9.57 12.40
C ASP A 178 -10.63 8.25 12.69
N TYR A 179 -11.32 7.09 12.59
CA TYR A 179 -10.66 5.79 12.67
C TYR A 179 -9.62 5.59 11.57
N ILE A 180 -9.94 5.93 10.32
CA ILE A 180 -8.98 5.84 9.21
C ILE A 180 -7.75 6.72 9.45
N SER A 181 -7.97 7.95 9.93
CA SER A 181 -6.89 8.89 10.24
C SER A 181 -6.04 8.40 11.42
N ASN A 182 -6.69 7.87 12.46
CA ASN A 182 -6.02 7.29 13.61
C ASN A 182 -5.17 6.07 13.23
N MET A 183 -5.56 5.28 12.23
CA MET A 183 -4.72 4.18 11.73
C MET A 183 -3.47 4.66 10.96
N GLY A 184 -3.30 5.97 10.74
CA GLY A 184 -2.14 6.53 10.03
C GLY A 184 -2.30 6.62 8.51
N LEU A 185 -3.45 6.20 7.95
CA LEU A 185 -3.69 6.22 6.50
C LEU A 185 -3.93 7.62 5.92
N ALA A 186 -4.22 8.61 6.76
CA ALA A 186 -4.48 9.99 6.36
C ALA A 186 -3.21 10.85 6.29
N SER A 187 -2.03 10.26 6.49
CA SER A 187 -0.76 10.98 6.57
C SER A 187 0.35 10.22 5.84
N PRO A 188 1.35 10.93 5.29
CA PRO A 188 2.58 10.30 4.81
C PRO A 188 3.21 9.41 5.88
N VAL A 189 3.86 8.33 5.46
CA VAL A 189 4.67 7.45 6.33
C VAL A 189 6.08 7.99 6.55
N ASP A 190 6.39 9.18 6.02
CA ASP A 190 7.68 9.87 6.16
C ASP A 190 8.80 9.02 5.54
N PHE A 191 8.58 8.56 4.31
CA PHE A 191 9.52 7.69 3.62
C PHE A 191 10.79 8.45 3.22
N GLN A 192 11.95 7.77 3.25
CA GLN A 192 13.28 8.38 3.02
C GLN A 192 13.55 8.80 1.56
N MET A 193 12.51 9.02 0.76
CA MET A 193 12.63 9.51 -0.62
C MET A 193 11.77 10.76 -0.80
N GLN A 194 12.34 11.77 -1.47
CA GLN A 194 11.59 12.93 -1.88
C GLN A 194 10.50 12.54 -2.90
N GLY A 195 9.33 13.14 -2.77
CA GLY A 195 8.21 12.91 -3.69
C GLY A 195 7.18 11.89 -3.19
N GLU A 196 7.24 11.51 -1.91
CA GLU A 196 6.16 10.77 -1.25
C GLU A 196 4.80 11.43 -1.49
N ALA A 197 3.90 10.64 -2.08
CA ALA A 197 2.55 11.08 -2.35
C ALA A 197 1.79 11.31 -1.04
N LYS A 198 1.05 12.41 -0.95
CA LYS A 198 0.20 12.68 0.21
C LYS A 198 -1.14 11.96 0.05
N PRO A 199 -1.53 11.07 1.00
CA PRO A 199 -2.85 10.46 0.98
C PRO A 199 -3.96 11.51 0.91
N PHE A 200 -5.04 11.17 0.21
CA PHE A 200 -6.26 11.96 0.17
C PHE A 200 -7.40 11.13 0.71
N ILE A 201 -8.13 11.64 1.69
CA ILE A 201 -9.34 11.00 2.22
C ILE A 201 -10.42 12.07 2.27
N SER A 202 -11.49 11.85 1.53
CA SER A 202 -12.68 12.72 1.54
C SER A 202 -13.25 12.82 2.94
N LYS A 203 -13.78 13.98 3.33
CA LYS A 203 -14.36 14.22 4.65
C LYS A 203 -15.80 14.73 4.54
N PRO A 204 -16.67 14.48 5.54
CA PRO A 204 -18.02 15.04 5.59
C PRO A 204 -18.11 16.56 5.42
N SER A 205 -17.06 17.30 5.81
CA SER A 205 -16.96 18.74 5.63
C SER A 205 -16.63 19.18 4.20
N ASP A 206 -16.21 18.26 3.33
CA ASP A 206 -15.78 18.58 1.98
C ASP A 206 -16.97 18.87 1.07
N LYS A 207 -16.81 19.85 0.18
CA LYS A 207 -17.88 20.31 -0.73
C LYS A 207 -18.47 19.21 -1.62
N LEU A 208 -17.68 18.19 -1.94
CA LEU A 208 -18.09 17.09 -2.82
C LEU A 208 -18.64 15.87 -2.05
N TRP A 209 -18.66 15.94 -0.72
CA TRP A 209 -19.24 14.87 0.10
C TRP A 209 -20.74 14.76 -0.14
N SER A 210 -21.22 13.53 -0.31
CA SER A 210 -22.63 13.22 -0.53
C SER A 210 -23.04 12.00 0.29
N GLY A 211 -24.34 11.66 0.30
CA GLY A 211 -24.84 10.49 1.02
C GLY A 211 -24.14 9.19 0.61
N VAL A 212 -23.69 9.09 -0.65
CA VAL A 212 -22.99 7.91 -1.18
C VAL A 212 -21.48 7.88 -0.86
N SER A 213 -20.90 8.98 -0.37
CA SER A 213 -19.45 9.05 -0.12
C SER A 213 -19.00 8.04 0.93
N LEU A 214 -19.74 7.85 2.04
CA LEU A 214 -19.38 6.86 3.07
C LEU A 214 -19.45 5.40 2.56
N PRO A 215 -20.55 4.94 1.92
CA PRO A 215 -20.60 3.59 1.34
C PRO A 215 -19.48 3.34 0.33
N TRP A 216 -19.17 4.27 -0.57
CA TRP A 216 -18.08 4.11 -1.55
C TRP A 216 -16.69 4.16 -0.92
N MET A 217 -16.49 5.02 0.08
CA MET A 217 -15.25 5.08 0.85
C MET A 217 -14.93 3.75 1.53
N SER A 218 -15.94 3.10 2.11
CA SER A 218 -15.75 1.81 2.82
C SER A 218 -15.15 0.69 1.96
N ILE A 219 -15.20 0.83 0.64
CA ILE A 219 -14.67 -0.15 -0.33
C ILE A 219 -13.51 0.41 -1.15
N GLY A 220 -12.93 1.54 -0.73
CA GLY A 220 -11.69 2.11 -1.29
C GLY A 220 -11.85 3.05 -2.48
N TYR A 221 -13.03 3.67 -2.65
CA TYR A 221 -13.24 4.82 -3.54
C TYR A 221 -13.29 6.13 -2.72
N GLU A 222 -13.40 7.30 -3.35
CA GLU A 222 -13.48 8.61 -2.64
C GLU A 222 -12.21 8.94 -1.80
N LEU A 223 -11.13 8.17 -2.00
CA LEU A 223 -9.85 8.34 -1.31
C LEU A 223 -8.71 7.86 -2.20
N LYS A 224 -7.52 8.38 -1.99
CA LYS A 224 -6.33 7.95 -2.71
C LYS A 224 -5.19 7.68 -1.76
N VAL A 225 -4.54 6.53 -1.93
CA VAL A 225 -3.36 6.13 -1.15
C VAL A 225 -2.34 5.50 -2.10
N ALA A 226 -1.06 5.79 -1.89
CA ALA A 226 -0.01 5.11 -2.65
C ALA A 226 0.22 3.67 -2.10
N PRO A 227 0.79 2.75 -2.91
CA PRO A 227 1.04 1.38 -2.50
C PRO A 227 1.82 1.25 -1.19
N ILE A 228 2.81 2.12 -0.94
CA ILE A 228 3.58 2.12 0.32
C ILE A 228 2.71 2.32 1.57
N HIS A 229 1.68 3.18 1.51
CA HIS A 229 0.76 3.40 2.63
C HIS A 229 -0.12 2.17 2.89
N THR A 230 -0.58 1.53 1.80
CA THR A 230 -1.38 0.30 1.89
C THR A 230 -0.53 -0.83 2.49
N LEU A 231 0.70 -0.99 2.02
CA LEU A 231 1.62 -1.99 2.56
C LEU A 231 1.89 -1.76 4.05
N THR A 232 2.11 -0.50 4.45
CA THR A 232 2.40 -0.14 5.85
C THR A 232 1.25 -0.54 6.79
N LEU A 233 -0.01 -0.40 6.37
CA LEU A 233 -1.15 -0.90 7.14
C LEU A 233 -1.13 -2.42 7.30
N TYR A 234 -0.88 -3.16 6.20
CA TYR A 234 -0.86 -4.62 6.25
C TYR A 234 0.34 -5.15 7.04
N ASN A 235 1.48 -4.46 6.95
CA ASN A 235 2.65 -4.69 7.78
C ASN A 235 2.32 -4.51 9.26
N ALA A 236 1.57 -3.46 9.63
CA ALA A 236 1.14 -3.24 11.01
C ALA A 236 0.30 -4.42 11.53
N ILE A 237 -0.62 -4.96 10.73
CA ILE A 237 -1.38 -6.17 11.11
C ILE A 237 -0.48 -7.40 11.23
N ALA A 238 0.44 -7.60 10.28
CA ALA A 238 1.44 -8.66 10.35
C ALA A 238 2.25 -8.57 11.67
N ASN A 239 2.61 -7.34 12.05
CA ASN A 239 3.34 -6.96 13.25
C ASN A 239 2.44 -6.74 14.49
N ASN A 240 1.36 -7.49 14.60
CA ASN A 240 0.47 -7.53 15.78
C ASN A 240 -0.14 -6.18 16.20
N GLY A 241 -0.36 -5.29 15.24
CA GLY A 241 -0.97 -3.97 15.44
C GLY A 241 0.04 -2.83 15.57
N THR A 242 1.35 -3.11 15.61
CA THR A 242 2.38 -2.07 15.68
C THR A 242 2.79 -1.62 14.28
N MET A 243 2.52 -0.35 13.96
CA MET A 243 2.87 0.25 12.67
C MET A 243 4.30 0.79 12.70
N ILE A 244 5.12 0.29 11.79
CA ILE A 244 6.53 0.64 11.64
C ILE A 244 6.73 1.50 10.39
N GLN A 245 7.63 2.48 10.47
CA GLN A 245 8.04 3.28 9.33
C GLN A 245 8.79 2.42 8.31
N PRO A 246 8.43 2.45 7.02
CA PRO A 246 9.24 1.81 5.99
C PRO A 246 10.60 2.50 5.81
N ILE A 247 11.67 1.72 5.74
CA ILE A 247 13.07 2.19 5.67
C ILE A 247 13.73 1.59 4.42
N ILE A 248 14.31 2.42 3.56
CA ILE A 248 15.07 2.01 2.37
C ILE A 248 16.56 2.31 2.48
N VAL A 249 16.96 3.30 3.28
CA VAL A 249 18.36 3.63 3.57
C VAL A 249 18.68 3.09 4.96
N LYS A 250 19.67 2.20 5.04
CA LYS A 250 20.15 1.61 6.29
C LYS A 250 21.15 2.54 6.99
N GLU A 251 22.08 3.10 6.22
CA GLU A 251 23.08 4.02 6.73
C GLU A 251 23.75 4.84 5.61
N ALA A 252 24.25 6.00 6.00
CA ALA A 252 25.07 6.89 5.18
C ALA A 252 26.48 6.95 5.77
N ARG A 253 27.51 6.78 4.94
CA ARG A 253 28.92 6.74 5.37
C ARG A 253 29.85 7.50 4.44
N ILE A 254 30.98 7.98 4.97
CA ILE A 254 32.13 8.45 4.19
C ILE A 254 33.27 7.50 4.52
N ALA A 255 33.73 6.74 3.52
CA ALA A 255 34.68 5.65 3.72
C ALA A 255 34.18 4.70 4.84
N ASP A 256 34.97 4.48 5.89
CA ASP A 256 34.62 3.59 7.00
C ASP A 256 33.83 4.27 8.13
N HIS A 257 33.55 5.57 8.01
CA HIS A 257 32.87 6.34 9.04
C HIS A 257 31.37 6.48 8.74
N ILE A 258 30.55 5.92 9.63
CA ILE A 258 29.09 6.07 9.60
C ILE A 258 28.72 7.46 10.08
N ILE A 259 28.01 8.20 9.23
CA ILE A 259 27.52 9.55 9.51
C ILE A 259 26.13 9.48 10.10
N GLU A 260 25.29 8.61 9.56
CA GLU A 260 23.91 8.45 9.96
C GLU A 260 23.50 6.98 9.81
N ARG A 261 22.80 6.46 10.81
CA ARG A 261 22.20 5.13 10.81
C ARG A 261 20.69 5.30 10.99
N TYR A 262 19.92 4.60 10.16
CA TYR A 262 18.48 4.57 10.29
C TYR A 262 18.07 3.26 10.95
N GLU A 263 17.40 3.39 12.08
CA GLU A 263 16.88 2.26 12.86
C GLU A 263 15.37 2.18 12.72
N THR A 264 14.83 1.02 13.06
CA THR A 264 13.38 0.79 13.09
C THR A 264 12.68 1.83 13.95
N LYS A 265 11.76 2.57 13.32
CA LYS A 265 10.95 3.60 13.99
C LYS A 265 9.50 3.15 14.06
N VAL A 266 8.96 3.11 15.27
CA VAL A 266 7.52 2.87 15.47
C VAL A 266 6.76 4.16 15.19
N LEU A 267 5.88 4.13 14.19
CA LEU A 267 4.97 5.25 13.88
C LEU A 267 3.78 5.23 14.84
N LYS A 268 3.29 4.03 15.18
CA LYS A 268 2.20 3.84 16.12
C LYS A 268 2.28 2.48 16.78
N ASP A 269 2.34 2.46 18.11
CA ASP A 269 2.47 1.22 18.90
C ASP A 269 1.30 0.26 18.67
N ARG A 270 0.08 0.80 18.56
CA ARG A 270 -1.15 0.02 18.36
C ARG A 270 -2.13 0.77 17.47
N ILE A 271 -2.40 0.23 16.27
CA ILE A 271 -3.40 0.79 15.36
C ILE A 271 -4.84 0.37 15.70
N CYS A 272 -4.99 -0.71 16.47
CA CYS A 272 -6.26 -1.25 16.98
C CYS A 272 -6.01 -2.18 18.18
N THR A 273 -7.09 -2.70 18.78
CA THR A 273 -7.00 -3.70 19.86
C THR A 273 -6.44 -5.05 19.38
N GLU A 274 -5.89 -5.83 20.31
CA GLU A 274 -5.42 -7.20 20.04
C GLU A 274 -6.54 -8.09 19.49
N GLN A 275 -7.75 -7.97 20.05
CA GLN A 275 -8.91 -8.71 19.57
C GLN A 275 -9.25 -8.38 18.11
N THR A 276 -9.14 -7.11 17.72
CA THR A 276 -9.34 -6.70 16.33
C THR A 276 -8.24 -7.25 15.43
N VAL A 277 -6.97 -7.20 15.85
CA VAL A 277 -5.84 -7.82 15.12
C VAL A 277 -6.12 -9.30 14.86
N GLU A 278 -6.51 -10.07 15.87
CA GLU A 278 -6.81 -11.50 15.73
C GLU A 278 -7.95 -11.76 14.73
N LYS A 279 -9.02 -10.95 14.79
CA LYS A 279 -10.15 -11.05 13.85
C LYS A 279 -9.70 -10.79 12.42
N VAL A 280 -8.92 -9.73 12.18
CA VAL A 280 -8.50 -9.38 10.81
C VAL A 280 -7.43 -10.31 10.27
N LYS A 281 -6.54 -10.86 11.09
CA LYS A 281 -5.60 -11.93 10.67
C LYS A 281 -6.36 -13.15 10.13
N LYS A 282 -7.35 -13.64 10.89
CA LYS A 282 -8.23 -14.76 10.46
C LYS A 282 -8.94 -14.48 9.14
N MET A 283 -9.44 -13.26 8.94
CA MET A 283 -10.09 -12.89 7.68
C MET A 283 -9.10 -12.82 6.51
N LEU A 284 -7.89 -12.30 6.73
CA LEU A 284 -6.84 -12.21 5.71
C LEU A 284 -6.31 -13.58 5.28
N GLU A 285 -6.14 -14.51 6.22
CA GLU A 285 -5.85 -15.92 5.93
C GLU A 285 -6.98 -16.56 5.12
N GLY A 286 -8.23 -16.34 5.55
CA GLY A 286 -9.40 -16.88 4.87
C GLY A 286 -9.58 -16.38 3.43
N VAL A 287 -9.07 -15.19 3.07
CA VAL A 287 -9.07 -14.71 1.67
C VAL A 287 -8.27 -15.66 0.77
N VAL A 288 -7.13 -16.17 1.26
CA VAL A 288 -6.26 -17.10 0.53
C VAL A 288 -6.81 -18.51 0.57
N GLU A 289 -7.26 -18.99 1.73
CA GLU A 289 -7.77 -20.35 1.87
C GLU A 289 -9.12 -20.57 1.16
N ARG A 290 -10.03 -19.59 1.30
CA ARG A 290 -11.46 -19.78 1.04
C ARG A 290 -12.09 -18.68 0.19
N GLY A 291 -11.36 -17.58 -0.03
CA GLY A 291 -11.83 -16.38 -0.69
C GLY A 291 -11.29 -16.15 -2.10
N THR A 292 -10.96 -14.89 -2.39
CA THR A 292 -10.60 -14.41 -3.73
C THR A 292 -9.17 -14.71 -4.16
N ALA A 293 -8.28 -15.16 -3.27
CA ALA A 293 -6.86 -15.40 -3.57
C ALA A 293 -6.47 -16.89 -3.48
N LYS A 294 -7.40 -17.81 -3.76
CA LYS A 294 -7.16 -19.26 -3.71
C LYS A 294 -6.04 -19.78 -4.61
N ASN A 295 -5.70 -19.04 -5.65
CA ASN A 295 -4.64 -19.43 -6.57
C ASN A 295 -3.25 -19.52 -5.89
N ILE A 296 -3.06 -18.89 -4.72
CA ILE A 296 -1.81 -18.95 -3.96
C ILE A 296 -1.92 -19.79 -2.68
N SER A 297 -3.00 -20.56 -2.48
CA SER A 297 -3.21 -21.35 -1.25
C SER A 297 -2.29 -22.57 -1.12
N ASN A 298 -1.75 -23.09 -2.24
CA ASN A 298 -0.88 -24.27 -2.26
C ASN A 298 0.61 -23.93 -2.05
N ALA A 299 0.91 -22.75 -1.51
CA ALA A 299 2.28 -22.36 -1.18
C ALA A 299 2.86 -23.24 -0.05
N ILE A 300 4.18 -23.35 -0.01
CA ILE A 300 4.90 -24.11 1.04
C ILE A 300 4.79 -23.49 2.44
N TYR A 301 4.29 -22.26 2.53
CA TYR A 301 4.02 -21.52 3.77
C TYR A 301 2.64 -20.86 3.67
N SER A 302 2.05 -20.57 4.83
CA SER A 302 0.76 -19.87 4.94
C SER A 302 0.87 -18.43 4.43
N ILE A 303 -0.13 -17.94 3.71
CA ILE A 303 -0.18 -16.56 3.22
C ILE A 303 -1.50 -15.93 3.66
N ALA A 304 -1.42 -14.69 4.13
CA ALA A 304 -2.59 -13.88 4.46
C ALA A 304 -2.56 -12.60 3.63
N GLY A 305 -3.70 -12.17 3.10
CA GLY A 305 -3.72 -10.96 2.28
C GLY A 305 -5.08 -10.62 1.72
N LYS A 306 -5.10 -9.66 0.79
CA LYS A 306 -6.31 -9.17 0.16
C LYS A 306 -6.08 -8.77 -1.29
N THR A 307 -6.99 -9.22 -2.15
CA THR A 307 -7.07 -8.74 -3.54
C THR A 307 -7.73 -7.36 -3.61
N GLY A 308 -7.22 -6.54 -4.52
CA GLY A 308 -7.74 -5.23 -4.90
C GLY A 308 -8.13 -5.19 -6.36
N THR A 309 -9.23 -4.49 -6.63
CA THR A 309 -9.62 -4.08 -7.98
C THR A 309 -10.31 -2.74 -7.85
N ALA A 310 -9.79 -1.73 -8.55
CA ALA A 310 -10.34 -0.38 -8.57
C ALA A 310 -10.50 0.09 -10.01
N GLN A 311 -11.65 0.70 -10.32
CA GLN A 311 -11.87 1.31 -11.63
C GLN A 311 -11.02 2.56 -11.79
N LYS A 312 -10.39 2.74 -12.95
CA LYS A 312 -9.66 3.97 -13.28
C LYS A 312 -10.66 5.09 -13.56
N ILE A 313 -10.33 6.30 -13.11
CA ILE A 313 -11.04 7.52 -13.51
C ILE A 313 -10.31 8.13 -14.71
N VAL A 314 -11.01 8.28 -15.83
CA VAL A 314 -10.54 9.03 -17.01
C VAL A 314 -11.57 10.11 -17.29
N ASN A 315 -11.13 11.37 -17.46
CA ASN A 315 -12.03 12.51 -17.70
C ASN A 315 -13.19 12.61 -16.69
N LYS A 316 -12.90 12.37 -15.40
CA LYS A 316 -13.87 12.39 -14.28
C LYS A 316 -14.95 11.30 -14.33
N GLN A 317 -14.77 10.26 -15.15
CA GLN A 317 -15.67 9.12 -15.23
C GLN A 317 -14.91 7.81 -15.00
N TYR A 318 -15.54 6.86 -14.32
CA TYR A 318 -15.00 5.52 -14.19
C TYR A 318 -15.04 4.80 -15.53
N THR A 319 -13.91 4.19 -15.91
CA THR A 319 -13.80 3.42 -17.15
C THR A 319 -13.75 1.92 -16.88
N LYS A 320 -13.74 1.13 -17.97
CA LYS A 320 -13.49 -0.32 -17.92
C LYS A 320 -11.99 -0.66 -17.85
N SER A 321 -11.16 0.28 -17.41
CA SER A 321 -9.75 0.05 -17.10
C SER A 321 -9.60 -0.04 -15.59
N TYR A 322 -8.69 -0.88 -15.11
CA TYR A 322 -8.58 -1.19 -13.69
C TYR A 322 -7.15 -1.06 -13.17
N TYR A 323 -7.03 -0.73 -11.90
CA TYR A 323 -5.88 -1.11 -11.09
C TYR A 323 -6.20 -2.44 -10.43
N THR A 324 -5.31 -3.41 -10.58
CA THR A 324 -5.36 -4.70 -9.90
C THR A 324 -4.24 -4.73 -8.88
N SER A 325 -4.53 -5.21 -7.67
CA SER A 325 -3.51 -5.33 -6.65
C SER A 325 -3.69 -6.57 -5.78
N PHE A 326 -2.61 -6.98 -5.13
CA PHE A 326 -2.63 -7.90 -4.02
C PHE A 326 -1.67 -7.40 -2.95
N VAL A 327 -2.14 -7.32 -1.71
CA VAL A 327 -1.32 -6.96 -0.56
C VAL A 327 -1.48 -8.02 0.52
N GLY A 328 -0.39 -8.42 1.14
CA GLY A 328 -0.40 -9.49 2.14
C GLY A 328 0.91 -9.63 2.87
N TYR A 329 1.02 -10.70 3.66
CA TYR A 329 2.21 -11.07 4.39
C TYR A 329 2.32 -12.59 4.53
N PHE A 330 3.55 -13.04 4.77
CA PHE A 330 3.88 -14.45 4.86
C PHE A 330 5.15 -14.69 5.72
N PRO A 331 5.27 -15.87 6.35
CA PRO A 331 4.19 -16.81 6.66
C PRO A 331 3.06 -16.16 7.48
N ALA A 332 1.81 -16.59 7.37
CA ALA A 332 0.69 -15.94 8.06
C ALA A 332 0.76 -16.08 9.61
N ASP A 333 1.22 -17.24 10.08
CA ASP A 333 1.35 -17.59 11.50
C ASP A 333 2.55 -16.91 12.18
N LYS A 334 3.64 -16.73 11.44
CA LYS A 334 4.83 -16.01 11.90
C LYS A 334 5.33 -15.06 10.79
N PRO A 335 4.67 -13.90 10.61
CA PRO A 335 4.97 -13.00 9.50
C PRO A 335 6.41 -12.51 9.50
N LYS A 336 7.10 -12.73 8.39
CA LYS A 336 8.47 -12.25 8.16
C LYS A 336 8.50 -11.13 7.14
N TYR A 337 7.72 -11.26 6.07
CA TYR A 337 7.62 -10.25 5.03
C TYR A 337 6.17 -9.87 4.76
N SER A 338 5.96 -8.60 4.45
CA SER A 338 4.75 -8.08 3.82
C SER A 338 5.08 -7.65 2.40
N CYS A 339 4.15 -7.85 1.47
CA CYS A 339 4.32 -7.53 0.06
C CYS A 339 3.07 -6.87 -0.51
N ILE A 340 3.26 -5.91 -1.43
CA ILE A 340 2.20 -5.37 -2.29
C ILE A 340 2.63 -5.41 -3.75
N VAL A 341 1.70 -5.78 -4.62
CA VAL A 341 1.76 -5.72 -6.08
C VAL A 341 0.50 -5.03 -6.59
#